data_AF-A0AB36ITU0-F1
#
_entry.id   AF-A0AB36ITU0-F1
#
_cell.length_a   1.000
_cell.length_b   1.000
_cell.length_c   1.000
_cell.angle_alpha   90.00
_cell.angle_beta   90.00
_cell.angle_gamma   90.00
#
_symmetry.space_group_name_H-M   'P 1'
#
loop_
_entity.id
_entity.type
_entity.pdbx_description
1 polymer ?
#
loop_
_entity_poly.entity_id
_entity_poly.type
_entity_poly.pdbx_seq_one_letter_code
_entity_poly.pdbx_strand_id
1 'polypeptide(L)'
;MTFRHAEQLSKSIRLAAPPEKVWNLITTVAGIAEWYDTWDAVEHAAEDQRLQVGTSFRLIRHRRGRDDTALCRVTSLRAPRWLSWVQYTPQLPAMSVEFQLLPADGATLLEHTRSWITT
;
A
#
# COMPACT_ATOMS: atom_id res chain seq x y z
N MET A 1 -26.23 -12.82 -12.08
CA MET A 1 -25.95 -11.92 -10.94
C MET A 1 -24.92 -10.92 -11.40
N THR A 2 -25.29 -9.65 -11.50
CA THR A 2 -24.44 -8.60 -12.07
C THR A 2 -23.51 -8.09 -10.96
N PHE A 3 -22.26 -8.55 -10.96
CA PHE A 3 -21.24 -8.00 -10.08
C PHE A 3 -20.97 -6.57 -10.52
N ARG A 4 -21.36 -5.58 -9.71
CA ARG A 4 -20.87 -4.20 -9.89
C ARG A 4 -19.35 -4.29 -9.80
N HIS A 5 -18.65 -3.99 -10.90
CA HIS A 5 -17.22 -3.72 -10.88
C HIS A 5 -17.04 -2.56 -9.91
N ALA A 6 -16.60 -2.83 -8.70
CA ALA A 6 -16.19 -1.76 -7.81
C ALA A 6 -14.89 -1.20 -8.39
N GLU A 7 -14.99 -0.11 -9.15
CA GLU A 7 -13.82 0.67 -9.62
C GLU A 7 -12.93 1.11 -8.46
N GLN A 8 -13.49 1.11 -7.25
CA GLN A 8 -12.82 1.45 -6.01
C GLN A 8 -13.28 0.54 -4.87
N LEU A 9 -12.33 0.05 -4.07
CA LEU A 9 -12.56 -0.70 -2.85
C LEU A 9 -11.87 0.00 -1.69
N SER A 10 -12.64 0.38 -0.67
CA SER A 10 -12.12 0.99 0.55
C SER A 10 -12.42 0.14 1.77
N LYS A 11 -11.47 0.11 2.72
CA LYS A 11 -11.61 -0.52 4.04
C LYS A 11 -10.91 0.35 5.08
N SER A 12 -11.31 0.23 6.33
CA SER A 12 -10.64 0.91 7.43
C SER A 12 -10.40 -0.01 8.62
N ILE A 13 -9.39 0.32 9.42
CA ILE A 13 -9.07 -0.37 10.67
C ILE A 13 -8.63 0.66 11.73
N ARG A 14 -9.09 0.45 12.96
CA ARG A 14 -8.62 1.24 14.11
C ARG A 14 -7.39 0.57 14.72
N LEU A 15 -6.32 1.33 14.87
CA LEU A 15 -5.04 0.90 15.43
C LEU A 15 -4.80 1.62 16.75
N ALA A 16 -4.57 0.87 17.84
CA ALA A 16 -4.26 1.40 19.17
C ALA A 16 -2.82 1.94 19.25
N ALA A 17 -2.50 2.90 18.38
CA ALA A 17 -1.22 3.56 18.25
C ALA A 17 -1.41 5.00 17.74
N PRO A 18 -0.53 5.94 18.10
CA PRO A 18 -0.57 7.29 17.57
C PRO A 18 -0.20 7.33 16.07
N PRO A 19 -0.69 8.31 15.29
CA PRO A 19 -0.48 8.37 13.84
C PRO A 19 0.99 8.34 13.42
N GLU A 20 1.88 8.93 14.20
CA GLU A 20 3.31 8.98 13.94
C GLU A 20 3.94 7.57 13.97
N LYS A 21 3.48 6.72 14.88
CA LYS A 21 3.95 5.33 14.98
C LYS A 21 3.46 4.50 13.80
N VAL A 22 2.19 4.66 13.42
CA VAL A 22 1.62 3.98 12.25
C VAL A 22 2.30 4.48 10.97
N TRP A 23 2.55 5.79 10.87
CA TRP A 23 3.24 6.40 9.75
C TRP A 23 4.65 5.82 9.56
N ASN A 24 5.41 5.71 10.65
CA ASN A 24 6.74 5.12 10.62
C ASN A 24 6.71 3.66 10.15
N LEU A 25 5.69 2.89 10.50
CA LEU A 25 5.51 1.51 10.03
C LEU A 25 5.23 1.48 8.52
N ILE A 26 4.20 2.19 8.05
CA ILE A 26 3.73 2.09 6.66
C ILE A 26 4.68 2.75 5.64
N THR A 27 5.64 3.54 6.09
CA THR A 27 6.66 4.19 5.23
C THR A 27 8.02 3.51 5.25
N THR A 28 8.21 2.44 6.03
CA THR A 28 9.44 1.63 6.01
C THR A 28 9.30 0.56 4.94
N VAL A 29 10.05 0.68 3.84
CA VAL A 29 9.83 -0.15 2.65
C VAL A 29 10.13 -1.63 2.90
N ALA A 30 11.19 -1.92 3.67
CA ALA A 30 11.60 -3.29 4.00
C ALA A 30 10.55 -4.03 4.85
N GLY A 31 9.76 -3.28 5.63
CA GLY A 31 8.73 -3.84 6.51
C GLY A 31 7.35 -3.98 5.86
N ILE A 32 7.17 -3.64 4.58
CA ILE A 32 5.84 -3.66 3.94
C ILE A 32 5.20 -5.06 4.00
N ALA A 33 5.98 -6.11 3.74
CA ALA A 33 5.46 -7.49 3.76
C ALA A 33 5.06 -7.97 5.16
N GLU A 34 5.51 -7.30 6.23
CA GLU A 34 5.17 -7.68 7.61
C GLU A 34 3.75 -7.27 8.02
N TRP A 35 3.17 -6.26 7.35
CA TRP A 35 1.85 -5.71 7.70
C TRP A 35 0.85 -5.70 6.54
N TYR A 36 1.33 -5.82 5.30
CA TYR A 36 0.47 -5.84 4.12
C TYR A 36 0.22 -7.28 3.66
N ASP A 37 -0.56 -8.01 4.46
CA ASP A 37 -0.88 -9.47 4.43
C ASP A 37 -1.10 -10.12 3.05
N THR A 38 -1.33 -9.33 2.01
CA THR A 38 -1.54 -9.80 0.66
C THR A 38 -0.22 -10.13 -0.07
N TRP A 39 0.94 -9.88 0.54
CA TRP A 39 2.27 -10.05 -0.05
C TRP A 39 3.23 -10.69 0.94
N ASP A 40 4.10 -11.56 0.43
CA ASP A 40 5.02 -12.37 1.24
C ASP A 40 6.42 -11.75 1.32
N ALA A 41 6.80 -10.96 0.32
CA ALA A 41 8.10 -10.30 0.28
C ALA A 41 8.04 -8.94 -0.44
N VAL A 42 9.06 -8.12 -0.19
CA VAL A 42 9.29 -6.83 -0.84
C VAL A 42 10.74 -6.74 -1.31
N GLU A 43 10.93 -6.44 -2.60
CA GLU A 43 12.23 -6.06 -3.16
C GLU A 43 12.26 -4.56 -3.36
N HIS A 44 13.32 -3.90 -2.90
CA HIS A 44 13.50 -2.46 -3.09
C HIS A 44 14.98 -2.13 -3.29
N ALA A 45 15.24 -1.10 -4.10
CA ALA A 45 16.58 -0.56 -4.27
C ALA A 45 16.82 0.70 -3.40
N ALA A 46 15.83 1.13 -2.62
CA ALA A 46 15.94 2.33 -1.79
C ALA A 46 17.01 2.13 -0.70
N GLU A 47 18.10 2.90 -0.79
CA GLU A 47 19.20 2.91 0.18
C GLU A 47 18.71 3.32 1.58
N ASP A 48 17.82 4.32 1.65
CA ASP A 48 17.35 4.93 2.90
C ASP A 48 16.29 4.10 3.64
N GLN A 49 15.90 2.93 3.12
CA GLN A 49 14.82 2.07 3.66
C GLN A 49 13.45 2.77 3.87
N ARG A 50 13.31 4.02 3.45
CA ARG A 50 12.12 4.85 3.58
C ARG A 50 11.49 5.11 2.22
N LEU A 51 10.17 5.05 2.17
CA LEU A 51 9.43 5.49 1.00
C LEU A 51 9.55 7.01 0.84
N GLN A 52 9.86 7.43 -0.37
CA GLN A 52 9.81 8.80 -0.84
C GLN A 52 8.98 8.85 -2.13
N VAL A 53 8.51 10.04 -2.52
CA VAL A 53 7.86 10.19 -3.83
C VAL A 53 8.85 9.78 -4.92
N GLY A 54 8.41 8.91 -5.84
CA GLY A 54 9.25 8.33 -6.88
C GLY A 54 9.96 7.03 -6.50
N THR A 55 10.01 6.66 -5.22
CA THR A 55 10.52 5.34 -4.80
C THR A 55 9.78 4.24 -5.53
N SER A 56 10.54 3.31 -6.11
CA SER A 56 10.02 2.12 -6.76
C SER A 56 10.41 0.89 -5.95
N PHE A 57 9.46 -0.03 -5.79
CA PHE A 57 9.64 -1.30 -5.08
C PHE A 57 8.76 -2.36 -5.74
N ARG A 58 9.04 -3.62 -5.47
CA ARG A 58 8.28 -4.75 -5.99
C ARG A 58 7.71 -5.56 -4.83
N LEU A 59 6.41 -5.79 -4.86
CA LEU A 59 5.75 -6.72 -3.95
C LEU A 59 5.67 -8.09 -4.62
N ILE A 60 5.91 -9.13 -3.84
CA ILE A 60 5.98 -10.52 -4.30
C ILE A 60 5.04 -11.36 -3.44
N ARG A 61 4.19 -12.15 -4.10
CA ARG A 61 3.39 -13.18 -3.45
C ARG A 61 3.79 -14.53 -4.03
N HIS A 62 4.22 -15.42 -3.16
CA HIS A 62 4.66 -16.75 -3.54
C HIS A 62 3.45 -17.64 -3.84
N ARG A 63 3.43 -18.27 -5.02
CA ARG A 63 2.46 -19.32 -5.36
C ARG A 63 3.17 -20.60 -5.77
N ARG A 64 2.47 -21.72 -5.68
CA ARG A 64 2.96 -23.00 -6.19
C ARG A 64 3.14 -22.89 -7.71
N GLY A 65 4.39 -22.86 -8.16
CA GLY A 65 4.78 -22.89 -9.58
C GLY A 65 5.16 -21.55 -10.20
N ARG A 66 4.78 -20.41 -9.61
CA ARG A 66 5.19 -19.07 -10.06
C ARG A 66 4.87 -18.02 -8.99
N ASP A 67 5.69 -16.98 -8.87
CA ASP A 67 5.38 -15.83 -8.03
C ASP A 67 4.51 -14.80 -8.76
N ASP A 68 3.52 -14.26 -8.04
CA ASP A 68 2.79 -13.08 -8.47
C ASP A 68 3.61 -11.84 -8.06
N THR A 69 3.87 -10.93 -8.99
CA THR A 69 4.66 -9.72 -8.73
C THR A 69 3.89 -8.46 -9.08
N ALA A 70 4.02 -7.44 -8.25
CA ALA A 70 3.50 -6.11 -8.46
C ALA A 70 4.64 -5.08 -8.41
N LEU A 71 4.84 -4.32 -9.49
CA LEU A 71 5.73 -3.16 -9.48
C LEU A 71 4.98 -1.96 -8.91
N CYS A 72 5.51 -1.35 -7.86
CA CYS A 72 4.93 -0.21 -7.19
C CYS A 72 5.80 1.02 -7.39
N ARG A 73 5.16 2.18 -7.58
CA ARG A 73 5.82 3.49 -7.58
C ARG A 73 5.07 4.46 -6.71
N VAL A 74 5.73 5.01 -5.70
CA VAL A 74 5.15 6.01 -4.79
C VAL A 74 4.85 7.29 -5.57
N THR A 75 3.61 7.76 -5.47
CA THR A 75 3.11 8.94 -6.19
C THR A 75 2.85 10.11 -5.26
N SER A 76 2.50 9.87 -4.00
CA SER A 76 2.26 10.93 -3.02
C SER A 76 2.65 10.50 -1.61
N LEU A 77 3.18 11.45 -0.86
CA LEU A 77 3.56 11.28 0.53
C LEU A 77 3.38 12.62 1.26
N ARG A 78 2.42 12.69 2.18
CA ARG A 78 2.15 13.87 3.02
C ARG A 78 2.11 13.44 4.48
N ALA A 79 3.25 13.58 5.14
CA ALA A 79 3.42 13.09 6.50
C ALA A 79 2.53 13.85 7.51
N PRO A 80 2.06 13.20 8.59
CA PRO A 80 2.00 11.74 8.79
C PRO A 80 0.65 11.16 8.31
N ARG A 81 0.00 11.74 7.30
CA ARG A 81 -1.43 11.51 7.04
C ARG A 81 -1.75 10.77 5.76
N TRP A 82 -0.89 10.80 4.75
CA TRP A 82 -1.25 10.30 3.41
C TRP A 82 -0.09 9.67 2.69
N LEU A 83 -0.26 8.43 2.26
CA LEU A 83 0.67 7.71 1.39
C LEU A 83 -0.11 7.14 0.21
N SER A 84 0.42 7.32 -1.00
CA SER A 84 -0.12 6.64 -2.17
C SER A 84 0.96 6.13 -3.11
N TRP A 85 0.67 5.02 -3.76
CA TRP A 85 1.46 4.50 -4.87
C TRP A 85 0.56 3.95 -5.97
N VAL A 86 1.10 3.86 -7.18
CA VAL A 86 0.49 3.09 -8.26
C VAL A 86 1.15 1.72 -8.31
N GLN A 87 0.32 0.70 -8.46
CA GLN A 87 0.69 -0.70 -8.59
C GLN A 87 0.44 -1.17 -10.03
N TYR A 88 1.44 -1.83 -10.60
CA TYR A 88 1.39 -2.46 -11.92
C TYR A 88 1.61 -3.96 -11.77
N THR A 89 0.64 -4.74 -12.19
CA THR A 89 0.72 -6.21 -12.25
C THR A 89 0.50 -6.65 -13.69
N PRO A 90 1.26 -7.64 -14.20
CA PRO A 90 1.02 -8.16 -15.54
C PRO A 90 -0.45 -8.58 -15.71
N GLN A 91 -1.06 -8.27 -16.86
CA GLN A 91 -2.40 -8.71 -17.26
C GLN A 91 -3.58 -8.15 -16.45
N LEU A 92 -3.35 -7.23 -15.50
CA LEU A 92 -4.40 -6.51 -14.79
C LEU A 92 -4.26 -5.00 -14.99
N PRO A 93 -5.36 -4.23 -14.90
CA PRO A 93 -5.29 -2.77 -14.90
C PRO A 93 -4.37 -2.25 -13.79
N ALA A 94 -3.71 -1.11 -14.05
CA ALA A 94 -2.98 -0.41 -13.01
C ALA A 94 -3.92 -0.02 -11.86
N MET A 95 -3.40 0.02 -10.65
CA MET A 95 -4.21 0.28 -9.46
C MET A 95 -3.56 1.38 -8.62
N SER A 96 -4.32 2.41 -8.25
CA SER A 96 -3.93 3.34 -7.18
C SER A 96 -4.17 2.67 -5.84
N VAL A 97 -3.20 2.74 -4.94
CA VAL A 97 -3.30 2.27 -3.56
C VAL A 97 -3.02 3.45 -2.65
N GLU A 98 -3.92 3.71 -1.72
CA GLU A 98 -3.91 4.88 -0.86
C GLU A 98 -4.10 4.47 0.60
N PHE A 99 -3.29 5.06 1.47
CA PHE A 99 -3.36 4.92 2.92
C PHE A 99 -3.54 6.31 3.52
N GLN A 100 -4.61 6.50 4.27
CA GLN A 100 -4.89 7.73 5.00
C GLN A 100 -4.93 7.46 6.50
N LEU A 101 -4.16 8.23 7.27
CA LEU A 101 -4.15 8.17 8.73
C LEU A 101 -4.98 9.32 9.29
N LEU A 102 -6.05 8.97 9.99
CA LEU A 102 -6.93 9.90 10.69
C LEU A 102 -6.70 9.74 12.21
N PRO A 103 -6.34 10.82 12.93
CA PRO A 103 -6.26 10.78 14.39
C PRO A 103 -7.61 10.41 15.01
N ALA A 104 -7.62 9.57 16.03
CA ALA A 104 -8.85 9.21 16.74
C ALA A 104 -8.56 8.85 18.21
N ASP A 105 -8.85 9.74 19.16
CA ASP A 105 -8.75 9.56 20.62
C ASP A 105 -7.74 8.49 21.09
N GLY A 106 -6.46 8.87 21.12
CA GLY A 106 -5.35 7.99 21.53
C GLY A 106 -5.01 6.85 20.56
N ALA A 107 -5.65 6.81 19.40
CA ALA A 107 -5.50 5.79 18.37
C ALA A 107 -5.42 6.44 16.96
N THR A 108 -5.30 5.60 15.95
CA THR A 108 -5.32 5.99 14.54
C THR A 108 -6.36 5.17 13.80
N LEU A 109 -7.22 5.83 13.02
CA LEU A 109 -8.00 5.15 11.99
C LEU A 109 -7.17 5.15 10.71
N LEU A 110 -6.79 3.97 10.24
CA LEU A 110 -6.15 3.79 8.94
C LEU A 110 -7.22 3.44 7.92
N GLU A 111 -7.40 4.29 6.92
CA GLU A 111 -8.21 4.02 5.73
C GLU A 111 -7.30 3.55 4.60
N HIS A 112 -7.71 2.48 3.93
CA HIS A 112 -6.98 1.88 2.83
C HIS A 112 -7.92 1.74 1.64
N THR A 113 -7.56 2.42 0.55
CA THR A 113 -8.35 2.50 -0.67
C THR A 113 -7.55 1.94 -1.83
N ARG A 114 -8.20 1.13 -2.66
CA ARG A 114 -7.68 0.61 -3.92
C ARG A 114 -8.61 1.03 -5.04
N SER A 115 -8.07 1.67 -6.08
CA SER A 115 -8.85 2.13 -7.24
C SER A 115 -8.21 1.62 -8.53
N TRP A 116 -8.99 0.99 -9.40
CA TRP A 116 -8.49 0.50 -10.69
C TRP A 116 -8.50 1.63 -11.71
N ILE A 117 -7.37 1.85 -12.36
CA ILE A 117 -7.19 2.90 -13.37
C ILE A 117 -7.62 2.31 -14.71
N THR A 118 -8.83 2.67 -15.16
CA THR A 118 -9.31 2.36 -16.49
C THR A 118 -8.77 3.40 -17.47
N THR A 119 -7.89 2.98 -18.37
CA THR A 119 -7.53 3.73 -19.59
C THR A 119 -8.60 3.62 -20.65
#